data_AF-A0A2V9AD92-F1
#
_entry.id   AF-A0A2V9AD92-F1
#
_cell.length_a   1.000
_cell.length_b   1.000
_cell.length_c   1.000
_cell.angle_alpha   90.00
_cell.angle_beta   90.00
_cell.angle_gamma   90.00
#
_symmetry.space_group_name_H-M   'P 1'
#
loop_
_entity.id
_entity.type
_entity.pdbx_description
1 polymer ?
#
loop_
_entity_poly.entity_id
_entity_poly.type
_entity_poly.pdbx_seq_one_letter_code
_entity_poly.pdbx_strand_id
1 'polypeptide(L)'
;MRRPQPSDLDVEIPMGPVRVAPGLLRLLPLAALLLVLTPASPAQTASVSGRYQCTQAKMKGKVIACNAAPLILKNDGHFELRGWEGSYLVNGQWVELSDSLIKTRAKIEPGHKIVLRYFGKHGFVDMTYERRVVELGKTALS
;
A
#
# COMPACT_ATOMS: atom_id res chain seq x y z
N MET A 1 -14.99 -36.28 60.39
CA MET A 1 -15.96 -35.62 59.51
C MET A 1 -15.73 -34.10 59.53
N ARG A 2 -15.95 -33.44 58.37
CA ARG A 2 -15.89 -32.00 58.05
C ARG A 2 -14.49 -31.35 57.97
N ARG A 3 -14.15 -30.92 56.73
CA ARG A 3 -13.08 -29.96 56.40
C ARG A 3 -13.35 -28.60 57.08
N PRO A 4 -12.31 -27.76 57.20
CA PRO A 4 -12.44 -26.45 56.57
C PRO A 4 -11.29 -26.08 55.64
N GLN A 5 -11.63 -25.09 54.83
CA GLN A 5 -11.01 -24.48 53.66
C GLN A 5 -9.78 -23.62 54.02
N PRO A 6 -8.86 -23.33 53.08
CA PRO A 6 -7.54 -22.78 53.36
C PRO A 6 -7.59 -21.28 53.69
N SER A 7 -6.81 -20.90 54.69
CA SER A 7 -6.51 -19.52 55.05
C SER A 7 -5.38 -18.96 54.20
N ASP A 8 -5.53 -17.68 53.86
CA ASP A 8 -4.47 -16.68 53.75
C ASP A 8 -3.27 -16.93 52.83
N LEU A 9 -3.35 -16.34 51.63
CA LEU A 9 -2.22 -15.64 51.00
C LEU A 9 -2.76 -14.40 50.28
N ASP A 10 -2.84 -13.31 51.05
CA ASP A 10 -2.14 -12.06 50.78
C ASP A 10 -1.90 -11.69 49.30
N VAL A 11 -2.69 -10.75 48.79
CA VAL A 11 -2.19 -9.48 48.21
C VAL A 11 -3.31 -8.45 48.35
N GLU A 12 -3.25 -7.67 49.42
CA GLU A 12 -3.96 -6.39 49.47
C GLU A 12 -3.32 -5.46 48.42
N ILE A 13 -4.07 -5.08 47.38
CA ILE A 13 -3.74 -3.90 46.58
C ILE A 13 -4.57 -2.76 47.19
N PRO A 14 -3.96 -1.82 47.94
CA PRO A 14 -4.69 -0.64 48.35
C PRO A 14 -5.03 0.17 47.09
N MET A 15 -6.29 0.11 46.67
CA MET A 15 -6.91 1.15 45.85
C MET A 15 -7.01 2.41 46.71
N GLY A 16 -5.88 3.09 46.89
CA GLY A 16 -5.89 4.48 47.32
C GLY A 16 -6.70 5.30 46.31
N PRO A 17 -7.47 6.30 46.75
CA PRO A 17 -8.20 7.15 45.82
C PRO A 17 -7.17 7.90 44.97
N VAL A 18 -7.08 7.54 43.69
CA VAL A 18 -6.33 8.32 42.71
C VAL A 18 -6.98 9.68 42.66
N ARG A 19 -6.38 10.66 43.33
CA ARG A 19 -6.69 12.07 43.09
C ARG A 19 -6.24 12.37 41.67
N VAL A 20 -7.13 12.14 40.71
CA VAL A 20 -6.97 12.63 39.35
C VAL A 20 -6.91 14.15 39.46
N ALA A 21 -5.70 14.70 39.31
CA ALA A 21 -5.49 16.13 39.34
C ALA A 21 -6.43 16.79 38.32
N PRO A 22 -7.31 17.74 38.73
CA PRO A 22 -8.30 18.35 37.84
C PRO A 22 -7.69 19.15 36.68
N GLY A 23 -6.36 19.31 36.65
CA GLY A 23 -5.63 19.93 35.55
C GLY A 23 -5.53 19.07 34.28
N LEU A 24 -5.50 17.73 34.40
CA LEU A 24 -5.40 16.84 33.23
C LEU A 24 -6.71 16.73 32.45
N LEU A 25 -7.86 16.86 33.12
CA LEU A 25 -9.17 16.78 32.49
C LEU A 25 -9.51 18.03 31.65
N ARG A 26 -8.87 19.18 31.95
CA ARG A 26 -9.07 20.45 31.25
C ARG A 26 -8.36 20.54 29.90
N LEU A 27 -7.43 19.64 29.61
CA LEU A 27 -6.66 19.62 28.35
C LEU A 27 -7.27 18.72 27.27
N LEU A 28 -8.22 17.85 27.65
CA LEU A 28 -8.97 16.99 26.73
C LEU A 28 -9.72 17.74 25.61
N PRO A 29 -10.45 18.85 25.86
CA PRO A 29 -11.14 19.56 24.79
C PRO A 29 -10.14 20.26 23.84
N LEU A 30 -8.97 20.67 24.34
CA LEU A 30 -7.92 21.29 23.53
C LEU A 30 -7.28 20.28 22.58
N ALA A 31 -7.04 19.05 23.06
CA ALA A 31 -6.52 17.96 22.24
C ALA A 31 -7.50 17.52 21.14
N ALA A 32 -8.81 17.49 21.45
CA ALA A 32 -9.85 17.18 20.47
C ALA A 32 -9.95 18.28 19.38
N LEU A 33 -9.79 19.55 19.75
CA LEU A 33 -9.82 20.67 18.80
C LEU A 33 -8.62 20.63 17.83
N LEU A 34 -7.43 20.26 18.32
CA LEU A 34 -6.22 20.11 17.50
C LEU A 34 -6.35 19.00 16.45
N LEU A 35 -7.10 17.92 16.74
CA LEU A 35 -7.39 16.83 15.79
C LEU A 35 -8.38 17.20 14.69
N VAL A 36 -9.26 18.19 14.92
CA VAL A 36 -10.17 18.72 13.89
C VAL A 36 -9.45 19.72 12.97
N LEU A 37 -8.40 20.37 13.50
CA LEU A 37 -7.60 21.37 12.79
C LEU A 37 -6.44 20.77 12.00
N THR A 38 -6.16 19.47 12.11
CA THR A 38 -5.16 18.84 11.25
C THR A 38 -5.73 18.73 9.83
N PRO A 39 -5.19 19.45 8.84
CA PRO A 39 -5.58 19.24 7.46
C PRO A 39 -5.30 17.77 7.13
N ALA A 40 -6.34 17.06 6.67
CA ALA A 40 -6.18 15.74 6.08
C ALA A 40 -5.23 15.89 4.90
N SER A 41 -3.95 15.63 5.12
CA SER A 41 -2.97 15.63 4.05
C SER A 41 -3.38 14.51 3.12
N PRO A 42 -3.77 14.77 1.85
CA PRO A 42 -3.86 13.69 0.90
C PRO A 42 -2.46 13.11 0.84
N ALA A 43 -2.31 11.87 1.31
CA ALA A 43 -1.11 11.10 1.05
C ALA A 43 -0.97 11.12 -0.47
N GLN A 44 0.00 11.89 -0.97
CA GLN A 44 0.22 12.09 -2.40
C GLN A 44 0.43 10.70 -2.98
N THR A 45 -0.62 10.12 -3.56
CA THR A 45 -0.53 8.86 -4.26
C THR A 45 0.35 9.15 -5.46
N ALA A 46 1.60 8.69 -5.39
CA ALA A 46 2.56 8.87 -6.46
C ALA A 46 1.86 8.55 -7.78
N SER A 47 1.87 9.50 -8.72
CA SER A 47 1.15 9.34 -9.99
C SER A 47 1.65 8.08 -10.69
N VAL A 48 0.78 7.06 -10.72
CA VAL A 48 1.05 5.75 -11.34
C VAL A 48 0.77 5.79 -12.85
N SER A 49 0.12 6.82 -13.35
CA SER A 49 -0.19 7.00 -14.78
C SER A 49 1.05 7.39 -15.59
N GLY A 50 1.36 6.64 -16.64
CA GLY A 50 2.49 6.84 -17.52
C GLY A 50 2.86 5.60 -18.33
N ARG A 51 3.93 5.71 -19.13
CA ARG A 51 4.43 4.62 -19.97
C ARG A 51 5.60 3.89 -19.30
N TYR A 52 5.43 2.61 -19.03
CA TYR A 52 6.42 1.76 -18.40
C TYR A 52 7.00 0.76 -19.41
N GLN A 53 8.32 0.70 -19.48
CA GLN A 53 9.05 -0.24 -20.34
C GLN A 53 9.31 -1.53 -19.60
N CYS A 54 9.11 -2.67 -20.26
CA CYS A 54 9.55 -3.93 -19.67
C CYS A 54 11.08 -3.97 -19.63
N THR A 55 11.67 -4.19 -18.47
CA THR A 55 13.13 -4.26 -18.31
C THR A 55 13.58 -5.68 -18.00
N GLN A 56 12.81 -6.41 -17.19
CA GLN A 56 13.17 -7.72 -16.69
C GLN A 56 11.97 -8.66 -16.71
N ALA A 57 12.24 -9.93 -16.99
CA ALA A 57 11.31 -11.02 -16.73
C ALA A 57 12.02 -12.05 -15.85
N LYS A 58 11.35 -12.50 -14.79
CA LYS A 58 11.84 -13.54 -13.90
C LYS A 58 10.99 -14.78 -14.10
N MET A 59 11.65 -15.87 -14.49
CA MET A 59 11.00 -17.17 -14.71
C MET A 59 11.81 -18.24 -13.99
N LYS A 60 11.16 -19.04 -13.14
CA LYS A 60 11.82 -20.09 -12.34
C LYS A 60 13.07 -19.58 -11.60
N GLY A 61 13.01 -18.36 -11.07
CA GLY A 61 14.13 -17.73 -10.36
C GLY A 61 15.20 -17.08 -11.25
N LYS A 62 15.25 -17.40 -12.55
CA LYS A 62 16.19 -16.80 -13.50
C LYS A 62 15.65 -15.47 -14.03
N VAL A 63 16.47 -14.43 -13.94
CA VAL A 63 16.17 -13.11 -14.50
C VAL A 63 16.73 -13.02 -15.93
N ILE A 64 15.90 -12.56 -16.86
CA ILE A 64 16.27 -12.30 -18.25
C ILE A 64 15.86 -10.88 -18.65
N ALA A 65 16.59 -10.28 -19.59
CA ALA A 65 16.21 -9.01 -20.20
C ALA A 65 14.86 -9.17 -20.90
N CYS A 66 14.02 -8.14 -20.78
CA CYS A 66 12.68 -8.14 -21.37
C CYS A 66 12.58 -7.11 -22.50
N ASN A 67 12.03 -7.53 -23.64
CA ASN A 67 11.71 -6.65 -24.78
C ASN A 67 10.21 -6.71 -25.12
N ALA A 68 9.36 -6.95 -24.11
CA ALA A 68 7.92 -7.00 -24.30
C ALA A 68 7.33 -5.61 -24.58
N ALA A 69 6.10 -5.58 -25.07
CA ALA A 69 5.33 -4.34 -25.24
C ALA A 69 5.25 -3.55 -23.90
N PRO A 70 5.25 -2.21 -23.96
CA PRO A 70 5.14 -1.39 -22.76
C PRO A 70 3.79 -1.57 -22.07
N LEU A 71 3.77 -1.33 -20.76
CA LEU A 71 2.56 -1.11 -19.98
C LEU A 71 2.26 0.39 -19.98
N ILE A 72 1.09 0.78 -20.47
CA ILE A 72 0.64 2.18 -20.48
C ILE A 72 -0.50 2.30 -19.47
N LEU A 73 -0.35 3.20 -18.51
CA LEU A 73 -1.41 3.57 -17.57
C LEU A 73 -1.84 5.00 -17.88
N LYS A 74 -3.05 5.17 -18.39
CA LYS A 74 -3.60 6.47 -18.80
C LYS A 74 -4.19 7.22 -17.58
N ASN A 75 -4.23 8.54 -17.62
CA ASN A 75 -4.73 9.36 -16.50
C ASN A 75 -6.23 9.18 -16.22
N ASP A 76 -6.98 8.67 -17.18
CA ASP A 76 -8.43 8.39 -17.09
C ASP A 76 -8.74 7.05 -16.39
N GLY A 77 -7.71 6.31 -15.95
CA GLY A 77 -7.88 5.00 -15.34
C GLY A 77 -7.93 3.84 -16.34
N HIS A 78 -7.62 4.06 -17.61
CA HIS A 78 -7.47 2.97 -18.59
C HIS A 78 -6.03 2.48 -18.70
N PHE A 79 -5.84 1.22 -19.08
CA PHE A 79 -4.51 0.67 -19.34
C PHE A 79 -4.41 -0.05 -20.67
N GLU A 80 -3.19 -0.13 -21.21
CA GLU A 80 -2.86 -0.96 -22.36
C GLU A 80 -1.60 -1.79 -22.07
N LEU A 81 -1.66 -3.08 -22.38
CA LEU A 81 -0.55 -4.01 -22.24
C LEU A 81 -0.63 -5.11 -23.30
N ARG A 82 0.25 -5.08 -24.31
CA ARG A 82 0.36 -6.16 -25.31
C ARG A 82 -0.98 -6.54 -25.97
N GLY A 83 -1.79 -5.55 -26.33
CA GLY A 83 -3.12 -5.76 -26.93
C GLY A 83 -4.22 -6.14 -25.92
N TRP A 84 -3.87 -6.25 -24.63
CA TRP A 84 -4.83 -6.27 -23.54
C TRP A 84 -5.13 -4.84 -23.10
N GLU A 85 -6.41 -4.46 -23.12
CA GLU A 85 -6.87 -3.13 -22.73
C GLU A 85 -8.03 -3.26 -21.76
N GLY A 86 -8.09 -2.35 -20.79
CA GLY A 86 -9.14 -2.32 -19.79
C GLY A 86 -9.00 -1.12 -18.87
N SER A 87 -9.50 -1.27 -17.65
CA SER A 87 -9.42 -0.26 -16.60
C SER A 87 -8.50 -0.71 -15.49
N TYR A 88 -7.87 0.25 -14.81
CA TYR A 88 -7.03 -0.01 -13.65
C TYR A 88 -7.45 0.80 -12.44
N LEU A 89 -7.21 0.23 -11.27
CA LEU A 89 -7.43 0.87 -9.98
C LEU A 89 -6.18 0.73 -9.12
N VAL A 90 -5.80 1.81 -8.43
CA VAL A 90 -4.68 1.79 -7.49
C VAL A 90 -5.22 1.59 -6.08
N ASN A 91 -4.79 0.54 -5.41
CA ASN A 91 -5.15 0.25 -4.03
C ASN A 91 -3.88 -0.04 -3.21
N GLY A 92 -3.45 0.97 -2.44
CA GLY A 92 -2.20 0.91 -1.68
C GLY A 92 -1.00 0.66 -2.59
N GLN A 93 -0.31 -0.46 -2.39
CA GLN A 93 0.87 -0.87 -3.17
C GLN A 93 0.52 -1.73 -4.40
N TRP A 94 -0.74 -1.79 -4.79
CA TRP A 94 -1.20 -2.63 -5.90
C TRP A 94 -1.89 -1.81 -6.97
N VAL A 95 -1.61 -2.15 -8.23
CA VAL A 95 -2.40 -1.77 -9.39
C VAL A 95 -3.23 -2.97 -9.77
N GLU A 96 -4.55 -2.89 -9.61
CA GLU A 96 -5.47 -3.88 -10.16
C GLU A 96 -5.72 -3.53 -11.62
N LEU A 97 -5.41 -4.43 -12.55
CA LEU A 97 -5.71 -4.31 -13.97
C LEU A 97 -6.88 -5.24 -14.29
N SER A 98 -7.92 -4.74 -14.92
CA SER A 98 -9.11 -5.51 -15.24
C SER A 98 -9.71 -5.13 -16.59
N ASP A 99 -10.14 -6.13 -17.35
CA ASP A 99 -11.09 -5.95 -18.46
C ASP A 99 -12.42 -6.67 -18.12
N SER A 100 -13.24 -6.96 -19.13
CA SER A 100 -14.50 -7.67 -18.97
C SER A 100 -14.37 -9.16 -18.58
N LEU A 101 -13.19 -9.76 -18.73
CA LEU A 101 -12.95 -11.21 -18.61
C LEU A 101 -11.87 -11.58 -17.58
N ILE A 102 -10.89 -10.72 -17.37
CA ILE A 102 -9.64 -10.97 -16.66
C ILE A 102 -9.42 -9.86 -15.64
N LYS A 103 -9.06 -10.26 -14.42
CA LYS A 103 -8.57 -9.37 -13.37
C LYS A 103 -7.23 -9.87 -12.87
N THR A 104 -6.22 -9.00 -12.87
CA THR A 104 -4.90 -9.30 -12.32
C THR A 104 -4.40 -8.16 -11.44
N ARG A 105 -3.40 -8.43 -10.62
CA ARG A 105 -2.76 -7.44 -9.76
C ARG A 105 -1.29 -7.32 -10.10
N ALA A 106 -0.82 -6.09 -10.19
CA ALA A 106 0.58 -5.76 -10.30
C ALA A 106 1.03 -4.99 -9.05
N LYS A 107 2.21 -5.30 -8.53
CA LYS A 107 2.76 -4.63 -7.34
C LYS A 107 3.50 -3.37 -7.75
N ILE A 108 3.25 -2.28 -7.04
CA ILE A 108 4.01 -1.03 -7.13
C ILE A 108 5.26 -1.20 -6.29
N GLU A 109 6.41 -1.08 -6.93
CA GLU A 109 7.72 -1.14 -6.30
C GLU A 109 8.40 0.25 -6.37
N PRO A 110 9.32 0.56 -5.44
CA PRO A 110 10.06 1.82 -5.44
C PRO A 110 10.81 2.08 -6.75
N GLY A 111 11.01 3.36 -7.07
CA GLY A 111 11.72 3.76 -8.30
C GLY A 111 10.85 3.65 -9.56
N HIS A 112 9.55 3.91 -9.44
CA HIS A 112 8.57 3.88 -10.55
C HIS A 112 8.53 2.53 -11.27
N LYS A 113 8.49 1.45 -10.48
CA LYS A 113 8.45 0.08 -10.98
C LYS A 113 7.09 -0.56 -10.73
N ILE A 114 6.64 -1.35 -11.69
CA ILE A 114 5.43 -2.16 -11.59
C ILE A 114 5.82 -3.61 -11.89
N VAL A 115 5.52 -4.51 -10.96
CA VAL A 115 5.79 -5.93 -11.08
C VAL A 115 4.48 -6.67 -11.32
N LEU A 116 4.28 -7.13 -12.55
CA LEU A 116 3.14 -7.94 -12.94
C LEU A 116 3.49 -9.42 -12.84
N ARG A 117 2.74 -10.17 -12.03
CA ARG A 117 2.89 -11.62 -11.94
C ARG A 117 1.74 -12.30 -12.67
N TYR A 118 2.05 -13.22 -13.57
CA TYR A 118 1.05 -14.04 -14.25
C TYR A 118 1.54 -15.48 -14.44
N PHE A 119 0.61 -16.38 -14.73
CA PHE A 119 0.92 -17.78 -15.04
C PHE A 119 1.06 -17.95 -16.54
N GLY A 120 2.28 -18.21 -17.02
CA GLY A 120 2.58 -18.50 -18.42
C GLY A 120 2.73 -20.01 -18.69
N LYS A 121 3.04 -20.35 -19.95
CA LYS A 121 3.20 -21.75 -20.38
C LYS A 121 4.24 -22.55 -19.60
N HIS A 122 5.28 -21.92 -19.06
CA HIS A 122 6.33 -22.60 -18.29
C HIS A 122 6.32 -22.24 -16.80
N GLY A 123 5.18 -21.77 -16.27
CA GLY A 123 4.95 -21.46 -14.87
C GLY A 123 4.78 -19.96 -14.59
N PHE A 124 4.94 -19.57 -13.32
CA PHE A 124 4.88 -18.17 -12.91
C PHE A 124 5.99 -17.34 -13.56
N VAL A 125 5.59 -16.18 -14.09
CA VAL A 125 6.48 -15.17 -14.64
C VAL A 125 6.20 -13.86 -13.92
N ASP A 126 7.25 -13.27 -13.37
CA ASP A 126 7.21 -11.90 -12.86
C ASP A 126 7.82 -10.98 -13.92
N MET A 127 7.05 -10.05 -14.45
CA MET A 127 7.54 -9.02 -15.37
C MET A 127 7.70 -7.71 -14.64
N THR A 128 8.89 -7.12 -14.74
CA THR A 128 9.19 -5.80 -14.17
C THR A 128 9.11 -4.75 -15.27
N TYR A 129 8.24 -3.78 -15.05
CA TYR A 129 8.06 -2.61 -15.89
C TYR A 129 8.58 -1.37 -15.16
N GLU A 130 9.41 -0.57 -15.82
CA GLU A 130 10.02 0.63 -15.23
C GLU A 130 9.69 1.86 -16.06
N ARG A 131 9.33 2.96 -15.38
CA ARG A 131 9.14 4.25 -16.04
C ARG A 131 10.47 5.01 -16.06
N ARG A 132 10.84 5.57 -17.22
CA ARG A 132 12.00 6.47 -17.32
C ARG A 132 11.64 7.85 -16.76
N VAL A 133 12.40 8.32 -15.77
CA VAL A 133 12.16 9.58 -15.02
C VAL A 133 12.41 10.83 -15.88
N VAL A 134 13.03 10.71 -17.06
CA VAL A 134 13.19 11.83 -18.01
C VAL A 134 11.85 12.45 -18.45
N GLU A 135 10.72 11.75 -18.32
CA GLU A 135 9.38 12.32 -18.58
C GLU A 135 8.74 13.05 -17.38
N LEU A 136 9.28 12.93 -16.16
CA LEU A 136 8.79 13.64 -14.97
C LEU A 136 9.32 15.08 -14.85
N GLY A 137 10.24 15.50 -15.72
CA GLY A 137 10.96 16.78 -15.66
C GLY A 137 10.19 18.04 -16.07
N LYS A 138 8.84 18.04 -16.04
CA LYS A 138 8.04 19.25 -16.32
C LYS A 138 7.09 19.67 -15.19
N THR A 139 7.06 18.96 -14.06
CA THR A 139 6.21 19.33 -12.91
C THR A 139 6.95 19.43 -11.58
N ALA A 140 8.29 19.39 -11.58
CA ALA A 140 9.06 19.88 -10.44
C ALA A 140 9.28 21.38 -10.61
N LEU A 141 8.56 22.16 -9.81
CA LEU A 141 8.61 23.62 -9.67
C LEU A 141 10.04 24.18 -9.69
N SER A 142 10.23 25.25 -10.44
CA SER A 142 10.92 26.45 -9.97
C SER A 142 10.09 27.67 -10.31
#